data_AF-A0A972UGD4-F1
#
_entry.id   AF-A0A972UGD4-F1
#
_cell.length_a   1.000
_cell.length_b   1.000
_cell.length_c   1.000
_cell.angle_alpha   90.00
_cell.angle_beta   90.00
_cell.angle_gamma   90.00
#
_symmetry.space_group_name_H-M   'P 1'
#
loop_
_entity.id
_entity.type
_entity.pdbx_description
1 polymer ?
#
loop_
_entity_poly.entity_id
_entity_poly.type
_entity_poly.pdbx_seq_one_letter_code
_entity_poly.pdbx_strand_id
1 'polypeptide(L)'
;MKLPNILTPKPFEKAARKIYISLVEQARQPGFYLFCGVPDTPDGRFDMIMLHAFLVLRRLKRDHDRTADLGQAVFDLMFADMDQNLREMGIGDIGVGLRIKAMASAFYGRISVYDEGLDGAQGKLSEALRRNLFRKTEPDSTQVSTIADYMGREAKRLDKLNVEDLIDGKVVFGPAPDVNEPETEEGNNG
;
A
#
# COMPACT_ATOMS: atom_id res chain seq x y z
N MET A 1 20.97 -22.68 26.18
CA MET A 1 20.13 -22.64 24.96
C MET A 1 18.70 -22.40 25.40
N LYS A 2 18.16 -21.17 25.25
CA LYS A 2 16.77 -20.86 25.64
C LYS A 2 15.84 -21.38 24.55
N LEU A 3 14.85 -22.20 24.93
CA LEU A 3 13.80 -22.66 24.03
C LEU A 3 13.01 -21.42 23.52
N PRO A 4 12.72 -21.31 22.21
CA PRO A 4 11.87 -20.23 21.72
C PRO A 4 10.49 -20.38 22.35
N ASN A 5 10.00 -19.30 22.95
CA ASN A 5 8.73 -19.30 23.67
C ASN A 5 7.57 -19.31 22.66
N ILE A 6 7.02 -20.50 22.39
CA ILE A 6 5.97 -20.74 21.37
C ILE A 6 4.60 -20.15 21.80
N LEU A 7 4.49 -19.65 23.05
CA LEU A 7 3.23 -19.22 23.66
C LEU A 7 3.12 -17.70 23.92
N THR A 8 4.13 -16.91 23.56
CA THR A 8 4.01 -15.45 23.63
C THR A 8 3.19 -14.93 22.44
N PRO A 9 2.10 -14.17 22.67
CA PRO A 9 1.41 -13.47 21.59
C PRO A 9 2.42 -12.62 20.83
N LYS A 10 2.40 -12.69 19.49
CA LYS A 10 3.27 -11.82 18.69
C LYS A 10 2.91 -10.36 19.03
N PRO A 11 3.90 -9.50 19.34
CA PRO A 11 3.64 -8.08 19.54
C PRO A 11 2.79 -7.51 18.40
N PHE A 12 1.83 -6.65 18.75
CA PHE A 12 0.98 -5.93 17.79
C PHE A 12 0.11 -6.79 16.85
N GLU A 13 -0.03 -8.11 17.05
CA GLU A 13 -0.79 -8.97 16.12
C GLU A 13 -2.21 -8.44 15.81
N LYS A 14 -2.94 -8.02 16.85
CA LYS A 14 -4.29 -7.46 16.70
C LYS A 14 -4.28 -6.15 15.92
N ALA A 15 -3.32 -5.28 16.15
CA ALA A 15 -3.20 -3.99 15.47
C ALA A 15 -2.80 -4.19 14.00
N ALA A 16 -1.80 -5.04 13.74
CA ALA A 16 -1.38 -5.41 12.40
C ALA A 16 -2.54 -5.99 11.59
N ARG A 17 -3.37 -6.85 12.20
CA ARG A 17 -4.58 -7.39 11.56
C ARG A 17 -5.58 -6.31 11.18
N LYS A 18 -5.87 -5.36 12.07
CA LYS A 18 -6.79 -4.24 11.74
C LYS A 18 -6.26 -3.36 10.62
N ILE A 19 -4.98 -3.03 10.66
CA ILE A 19 -4.32 -2.26 9.60
C ILE A 19 -4.44 -3.03 8.29
N TYR A 20 -4.07 -4.31 8.28
CA TYR A 20 -4.10 -5.13 7.07
C TYR A 20 -5.50 -5.25 6.47
N ILE A 21 -6.54 -5.44 7.29
CA ILE A 21 -7.94 -5.40 6.84
C ILE A 21 -8.24 -4.05 6.16
N SER A 22 -7.84 -2.93 6.78
CA SER A 22 -8.02 -1.60 6.20
C SER A 22 -7.29 -1.43 4.87
N LEU A 23 -6.08 -2.00 4.74
CA LEU A 23 -5.33 -2.01 3.47
C LEU A 23 -6.09 -2.76 2.37
N VAL A 24 -6.61 -3.95 2.69
CA VAL A 24 -7.33 -4.81 1.74
C VAL A 24 -8.67 -4.18 1.35
N GLU A 25 -9.44 -3.68 2.32
CA GLU A 25 -10.73 -3.02 2.09
C GLU A 25 -10.57 -1.77 1.23
N GLN A 26 -9.55 -0.95 1.50
CA GLN A 26 -9.26 0.22 0.69
C GLN A 26 -8.77 -0.19 -0.71
N ALA A 27 -7.81 -1.11 -0.81
CA ALA A 27 -7.28 -1.54 -2.09
C ALA A 27 -8.35 -2.11 -3.02
N ARG A 28 -9.44 -2.68 -2.49
CA ARG A 28 -10.55 -3.25 -3.27
C ARG A 28 -11.63 -2.24 -3.68
N GLN A 29 -11.49 -0.96 -3.33
CA GLN A 29 -12.48 0.03 -3.73
C GLN A 29 -12.58 0.11 -5.27
N PRO A 30 -13.80 0.06 -5.85
CA PRO A 30 -13.99 -0.03 -7.30
C PRO A 30 -13.34 1.11 -8.10
N GLY A 31 -13.23 2.30 -7.49
CA GLY A 31 -12.73 3.50 -8.17
C GLY A 31 -11.34 3.36 -8.79
N PHE A 32 -10.44 2.61 -8.12
CA PHE A 32 -9.10 2.36 -8.65
C PHE A 32 -9.11 1.57 -9.98
N TYR A 33 -10.07 0.67 -10.13
CA TYR A 33 -10.15 -0.23 -11.28
C TYR A 33 -10.99 0.38 -12.40
N LEU A 34 -12.09 1.05 -12.03
CA LEU A 34 -13.03 1.65 -12.99
C LEU A 34 -12.52 2.97 -13.55
N PHE A 35 -11.84 3.79 -12.75
CA PHE A 35 -11.51 5.17 -13.12
C PHE A 35 -10.01 5.43 -13.23
N CYS A 36 -9.17 4.66 -12.54
CA CYS A 36 -7.73 4.85 -12.57
C CYS A 36 -6.98 3.86 -13.47
N GLY A 37 -7.68 2.99 -14.20
CA GLY A 37 -7.07 2.07 -15.17
C GLY A 37 -6.22 0.95 -14.54
N VAL A 38 -6.34 0.70 -13.23
CA VAL A 38 -5.65 -0.41 -12.58
C VAL A 38 -6.32 -1.72 -13.02
N PRO A 39 -5.57 -2.73 -13.50
CA PRO A 39 -6.17 -4.00 -13.91
C PRO A 39 -6.89 -4.69 -12.75
N ASP A 40 -8.17 -5.03 -12.92
CA ASP A 40 -8.90 -5.86 -11.95
C ASP A 40 -8.50 -7.34 -12.09
N THR A 41 -7.27 -7.62 -11.66
CA THR A 41 -6.63 -8.94 -11.68
C THR A 41 -6.00 -9.20 -10.32
N PRO A 42 -5.64 -10.45 -9.96
CA PRO A 42 -4.91 -10.73 -8.74
C PRO A 42 -3.66 -9.87 -8.59
N ASP A 43 -2.82 -9.78 -9.63
CA ASP A 43 -1.62 -8.92 -9.65
C ASP A 43 -1.97 -7.45 -9.38
N GLY A 44 -3.00 -6.91 -10.04
CA GLY A 44 -3.40 -5.51 -9.87
C GLY A 44 -3.97 -5.21 -8.48
N ARG A 45 -4.78 -6.11 -7.92
CA ARG A 45 -5.27 -6.02 -6.53
C ARG A 45 -4.12 -6.06 -5.53
N PHE A 46 -3.12 -6.91 -5.76
CA PHE A 46 -1.90 -6.95 -4.94
C PHE A 46 -1.09 -5.67 -5.06
N ASP A 47 -0.93 -5.12 -6.27
CA ASP A 47 -0.26 -3.84 -6.47
C ASP A 47 -0.95 -2.70 -5.71
N MET A 48 -2.30 -2.72 -5.63
CA MET A 48 -3.06 -1.76 -4.82
C MET A 48 -2.87 -1.99 -3.32
N ILE A 49 -2.84 -3.23 -2.83
CA ILE A 49 -2.53 -3.52 -1.41
C ILE A 49 -1.12 -3.00 -1.08
N MET A 50 -0.14 -3.26 -1.93
CA MET A 50 1.23 -2.78 -1.76
C MET A 50 1.31 -1.25 -1.73
N LEU A 51 0.59 -0.55 -2.61
CA LEU A 51 0.55 0.91 -2.62
C LEU A 51 0.06 1.46 -1.27
N HIS A 52 -1.02 0.92 -0.73
CA HIS A 52 -1.54 1.34 0.58
C HIS A 52 -0.62 0.92 1.73
N ALA A 53 -0.03 -0.28 1.66
CA ALA A 53 0.94 -0.76 2.63
C ALA A 53 2.16 0.15 2.69
N PHE A 54 2.66 0.61 1.53
CA PHE A 54 3.73 1.59 1.45
C PHE A 54 3.39 2.88 2.22
N LEU A 55 2.20 3.46 2.02
CA LEU A 55 1.79 4.69 2.70
C LEU A 55 1.75 4.51 4.23
N VAL A 56 1.24 3.37 4.71
CA VAL A 56 1.20 3.06 6.15
C VAL A 56 2.61 2.82 6.70
N LEU A 57 3.44 2.03 6.03
CA LEU A 57 4.81 1.76 6.47
C LEU A 57 5.66 3.05 6.47
N ARG A 58 5.44 3.94 5.50
CA ARG A 58 6.04 5.28 5.47
C ARG A 58 5.66 6.08 6.71
N ARG A 59 4.39 6.08 7.10
CA ARG A 59 3.94 6.74 8.33
C ARG A 59 4.56 6.10 9.57
N LEU A 60 4.51 4.77 9.70
CA LEU A 60 5.06 4.06 10.87
C LEU A 60 6.54 4.38 11.05
N LYS A 61 7.32 4.42 9.96
CA LYS A 61 8.76 4.72 9.97
C LYS A 61 9.11 6.04 10.68
N ARG A 62 8.20 7.02 10.75
CA ARG A 62 8.43 8.29 11.48
C ARG A 62 8.55 8.12 12.99
N ASP A 63 7.89 7.10 13.56
CA ASP A 63 7.93 6.75 14.98
C ASP A 63 8.58 5.36 15.17
N HIS A 64 9.66 5.09 14.42
CA HIS A 64 10.24 3.75 14.25
C HIS A 64 10.49 3.02 15.58
N ASP A 65 11.06 3.71 16.58
CA ASP A 65 11.38 3.14 17.89
C ASP A 65 10.17 2.51 18.60
N ARG A 66 8.95 2.96 18.25
CA ARG A 66 7.69 2.48 18.83
C ARG A 66 6.89 1.58 17.91
N THR A 67 7.15 1.61 16.61
CA THR A 67 6.30 1.00 15.58
C THR A 67 7.01 -0.01 14.70
N ALA A 68 8.32 -0.23 14.86
CA ALA A 68 9.10 -1.17 14.06
C ALA A 68 8.45 -2.57 14.02
N ASP A 69 8.13 -3.11 15.19
CA ASP A 69 7.50 -4.43 15.32
C ASP A 69 6.09 -4.46 14.72
N LEU A 70 5.33 -3.36 14.81
CA LEU A 70 4.02 -3.24 14.17
C LEU A 70 4.15 -3.24 12.64
N GLY A 71 5.11 -2.49 12.09
CA GLY A 71 5.39 -2.47 10.65
C GLY A 71 5.79 -3.85 10.14
N GLN A 72 6.65 -4.56 10.87
CA GLN A 72 7.02 -5.94 10.55
C GLN A 72 5.81 -6.88 10.62
N ALA A 73 4.96 -6.77 11.65
CA ALA A 73 3.77 -7.59 11.78
C ALA A 73 2.76 -7.37 10.63
N VAL A 74 2.59 -6.13 10.16
CA VAL A 74 1.77 -5.82 8.98
C VAL A 74 2.37 -6.45 7.72
N PHE A 75 3.68 -6.33 7.54
CA PHE A 75 4.39 -6.91 6.41
C PHE A 75 4.27 -8.44 6.38
N ASP A 76 4.55 -9.09 7.51
CA ASP A 76 4.45 -10.54 7.66
C ASP A 76 3.03 -11.04 7.35
N LEU A 77 2.01 -10.36 7.87
CA LEU A 77 0.62 -10.71 7.61
C LEU A 77 0.24 -10.57 6.13
N MET A 78 0.67 -9.49 5.48
CA MET A 78 0.42 -9.26 4.06
C MET A 78 1.03 -10.36 3.19
N PHE A 79 2.28 -10.77 3.46
CA PHE A 79 2.94 -11.83 2.69
C PHE A 79 2.41 -13.22 3.00
N ALA A 80 1.98 -13.48 4.24
CA ALA A 80 1.31 -14.73 4.61
C ALA A 80 -0.04 -14.88 3.89
N ASP A 81 -0.85 -13.82 3.85
CA ASP A 81 -2.11 -13.82 3.11
C ASP A 81 -1.89 -14.03 1.60
N MET A 82 -0.85 -13.42 1.05
CA MET A 82 -0.49 -13.60 -0.36
C MET A 82 -0.05 -15.03 -0.68
N ASP A 83 0.79 -15.65 0.17
CA ASP A 83 1.22 -17.04 0.02
C ASP A 83 0.00 -17.98 0.03
N GLN A 84 -0.92 -17.76 0.96
CA GLN A 84 -2.18 -18.51 1.05
C GLN A 84 -3.05 -18.35 -0.21
N ASN A 85 -3.30 -17.11 -0.67
CA ASN A 85 -4.09 -16.85 -1.88
C ASN A 85 -3.48 -17.51 -3.12
N LEU A 86 -2.15 -17.48 -3.28
CA LEU A 86 -1.47 -18.11 -4.42
C LEU A 86 -1.65 -19.64 -4.39
N ARG A 87 -1.59 -20.27 -3.22
CA ARG A 87 -1.83 -21.71 -3.04
C ARG A 87 -3.28 -22.07 -3.36
N GLU A 88 -4.23 -21.25 -2.91
CA GLU A 88 -5.67 -21.43 -3.18
C GLU A 88 -5.99 -21.32 -4.68
N MET A 89 -5.22 -20.54 -5.43
CA MET A 89 -5.28 -20.48 -6.89
C MET A 89 -4.64 -21.69 -7.61
N GLY A 90 -4.20 -22.72 -6.86
CA GLY A 90 -3.64 -23.95 -7.42
C GLY A 90 -2.17 -23.84 -7.86
N ILE A 91 -1.45 -22.81 -7.42
CA ILE A 91 -0.02 -22.66 -7.73
C ILE A 91 0.77 -23.60 -6.81
N GLY A 92 1.60 -24.47 -7.40
CA GLY A 92 2.45 -25.38 -6.63
C GLY A 92 3.54 -24.66 -5.83
N ASP A 93 4.05 -25.32 -4.78
CA ASP A 93 4.98 -24.73 -3.78
C ASP A 93 6.16 -23.96 -4.37
N ILE A 94 6.81 -24.53 -5.39
CA ILE A 94 7.94 -23.91 -6.08
C ILE A 94 7.49 -22.60 -6.77
N GLY A 95 6.34 -22.61 -7.42
CA GLY A 95 5.76 -21.45 -8.08
C GLY A 95 5.34 -20.36 -7.11
N VAL A 96 4.81 -20.74 -5.95
CA VAL A 96 4.44 -19.80 -4.87
C VAL A 96 5.68 -19.08 -4.37
N GLY A 97 6.73 -19.82 -3.97
CA GLY A 97 7.95 -19.21 -3.45
C GLY A 97 8.62 -18.23 -4.43
N LEU A 98 8.65 -18.57 -5.72
CA LEU A 98 9.17 -17.69 -6.77
C LEU A 98 8.35 -16.40 -6.91
N ARG A 99 7.01 -16.50 -6.90
CA ARG A 99 6.12 -15.33 -7.00
C ARG A 99 6.22 -14.44 -5.77
N ILE A 100 6.19 -15.02 -4.57
CA ILE A 100 6.37 -14.30 -3.30
C ILE A 100 7.68 -13.52 -3.31
N LYS A 101 8.78 -14.14 -3.71
CA LYS A 101 10.09 -13.49 -3.80
C LYS A 101 10.12 -12.34 -4.81
N ALA A 102 9.53 -12.55 -6.00
CA ALA A 102 9.44 -11.50 -7.03
C ALA A 102 8.60 -10.31 -6.55
N MET A 103 7.46 -10.58 -5.90
CA MET A 103 6.57 -9.57 -5.34
C MET A 103 7.25 -8.79 -4.20
N ALA A 104 7.97 -9.47 -3.29
CA ALA A 104 8.76 -8.83 -2.25
C ALA A 104 9.84 -7.90 -2.83
N SER A 105 10.59 -8.38 -3.82
CA SER A 105 11.62 -7.58 -4.48
C SER A 105 11.02 -6.35 -5.16
N ALA A 106 9.87 -6.51 -5.85
CA ALA A 106 9.17 -5.40 -6.48
C ALA A 106 8.69 -4.39 -5.43
N PHE A 107 8.17 -4.85 -4.29
CA PHE A 107 7.72 -3.99 -3.22
C PHE A 107 8.86 -3.16 -2.62
N TYR A 108 9.98 -3.79 -2.26
CA TYR A 108 11.15 -3.07 -1.72
C TYR A 108 11.71 -2.05 -2.72
N GLY A 109 11.76 -2.38 -4.01
CA GLY A 109 12.18 -1.43 -5.05
C GLY A 109 11.23 -0.25 -5.23
N ARG A 110 9.94 -0.43 -4.96
CA ARG A 110 8.93 0.64 -5.04
C ARG A 110 8.95 1.58 -3.85
N ILE A 111 9.27 1.09 -2.65
CA ILE A 111 9.26 1.90 -1.43
C ILE A 111 10.11 3.15 -1.62
N SER A 112 11.37 3.01 -2.05
CA SER A 112 12.26 4.16 -2.23
C SER A 112 11.77 5.10 -3.32
N VAL A 113 11.31 4.57 -4.46
CA VAL A 113 10.90 5.39 -5.60
C VAL A 113 9.59 6.15 -5.32
N TYR A 114 8.63 5.53 -4.62
CA TYR A 114 7.41 6.21 -4.21
C TYR A 114 7.66 7.22 -3.10
N ASP A 115 8.56 6.92 -2.17
CA ASP A 115 9.01 7.86 -1.13
C ASP A 115 9.64 9.12 -1.77
N GLU A 116 10.63 8.93 -2.63
CA GLU A 116 11.26 10.02 -3.40
C GLU A 116 10.27 10.75 -4.31
N GLY A 117 9.26 10.06 -4.83
CA GLY A 117 8.21 10.65 -5.67
C GLY A 117 7.26 11.55 -4.88
N LEU A 118 6.91 11.17 -3.66
CA LEU A 118 6.05 11.96 -2.77
C LEU A 118 6.74 13.22 -2.25
N ASP A 119 8.04 13.15 -1.96
CA ASP A 119 8.83 14.28 -1.47
C ASP A 119 9.52 15.08 -2.59
N GLY A 120 9.37 14.61 -3.83
CA GLY A 120 10.10 15.10 -4.99
C GLY A 120 9.39 16.20 -5.79
N ALA A 121 10.00 16.54 -6.92
CA ALA A 121 9.43 17.45 -7.89
C ALA A 121 8.15 16.87 -8.54
N GLN A 122 7.28 17.77 -9.00
CA GLN A 122 6.05 17.43 -9.72
C GLN A 122 6.36 16.44 -10.86
N GLY A 123 5.56 15.38 -10.95
CA GLY A 123 5.67 14.35 -11.99
C GLY A 123 6.56 13.14 -11.67
N LYS A 124 7.47 13.21 -10.69
CA LYS A 124 8.30 12.05 -10.30
C LYS A 124 7.49 10.85 -9.84
N LEU A 125 6.47 11.09 -9.01
CA LEU A 125 5.55 10.03 -8.58
C LEU A 125 4.78 9.41 -9.74
N SER A 126 4.35 10.22 -10.71
CA SER A 126 3.66 9.75 -11.91
C SER A 126 4.54 8.84 -12.77
N GLU A 127 5.82 9.18 -12.95
CA GLU A 127 6.78 8.30 -13.63
C GLU A 127 6.99 6.97 -12.89
N ALA A 128 7.09 7.03 -11.56
CA ALA A 128 7.22 5.86 -10.71
C ALA A 128 6.00 4.93 -10.85
N LEU A 129 4.79 5.50 -10.86
CA LEU A 129 3.54 4.77 -11.02
C LEU A 129 3.43 4.09 -12.38
N ARG A 130 3.81 4.78 -13.47
CA ARG A 130 3.84 4.19 -14.82
C ARG A 130 4.74 2.96 -14.88
N ARG A 131 5.92 3.03 -14.28
CA ARG A 131 6.90 1.92 -14.30
C ARG A 131 6.51 0.74 -13.41
N ASN A 132 5.68 0.97 -12.39
CA ASN A 132 5.42 -0.02 -11.36
C ASN A 132 3.98 -0.53 -11.35
N LEU A 133 3.02 0.36 -11.05
CA LEU A 133 1.60 0.04 -10.97
C LEU A 133 1.06 -0.34 -12.36
N PHE A 134 1.45 0.43 -13.38
CA PHE A 134 0.96 0.25 -14.74
C PHE A 134 1.96 -0.46 -15.66
N ARG A 135 2.89 -1.26 -15.10
CA ARG A 135 3.96 -1.94 -15.86
C ARG A 135 3.48 -2.88 -16.98
N LYS A 136 2.19 -3.24 -16.99
CA LYS A 136 1.55 -4.14 -17.97
C LYS A 136 0.39 -3.47 -18.73
N THR A 137 0.19 -2.16 -18.55
CA THR A 137 -0.92 -1.41 -19.18
C THR A 137 -0.44 -0.07 -19.72
N GLU A 138 -1.29 0.57 -20.52
CA GLU A 138 -1.06 1.90 -21.07
C GLU A 138 -2.09 2.88 -20.50
N PRO A 139 -1.87 3.39 -19.27
CA PRO A 139 -2.78 4.34 -18.65
C PRO A 139 -2.66 5.71 -19.31
N ASP A 140 -3.77 6.42 -19.43
CA ASP A 140 -3.74 7.82 -19.84
C ASP A 140 -3.11 8.71 -18.74
N SER A 141 -2.80 9.96 -19.08
CA SER A 141 -2.16 10.89 -18.13
C SER A 141 -3.02 11.23 -16.94
N THR A 142 -4.34 11.29 -17.11
CA THR A 142 -5.30 11.60 -16.05
C THR A 142 -5.36 10.46 -15.04
N GLN A 143 -5.44 9.20 -15.49
CA GLN A 143 -5.42 8.02 -14.64
C GLN A 143 -4.19 7.98 -13.72
N VAL A 144 -3.02 8.31 -14.27
CA VAL A 144 -1.77 8.33 -13.51
C VAL A 144 -1.74 9.51 -12.52
N SER A 145 -2.13 10.71 -12.95
CA SER A 145 -2.18 11.87 -12.04
C SER A 145 -3.17 11.67 -10.91
N THR A 146 -4.35 11.10 -11.19
CA THR A 146 -5.36 10.79 -10.17
C THR A 146 -4.83 9.86 -9.07
N ILE A 147 -4.06 8.81 -9.42
CA ILE A 147 -3.42 7.96 -8.41
C ILE A 147 -2.31 8.71 -7.66
N ALA A 148 -1.52 9.54 -8.35
CA ALA A 148 -0.47 10.33 -7.70
C ALA A 148 -1.06 11.33 -6.69
N ASP A 149 -2.14 12.03 -7.05
CA ASP A 149 -2.85 12.98 -6.21
C ASP A 149 -3.51 12.28 -5.03
N TYR A 150 -4.12 11.12 -5.27
CA TYR A 150 -4.62 10.25 -4.21
C TYR A 150 -3.51 9.86 -3.22
N MET A 151 -2.36 9.38 -3.71
CA MET A 151 -1.22 9.02 -2.86
C MET A 151 -0.71 10.22 -2.04
N GLY A 152 -0.61 11.41 -2.66
CA GLY A 152 -0.21 12.64 -1.97
C GLY A 152 -1.19 13.06 -0.89
N ARG A 153 -2.50 12.99 -1.18
CA ARG A 153 -3.59 13.26 -0.23
C ARG A 153 -3.54 12.29 0.95
N GLU A 154 -3.38 11.01 0.68
CA GLU A 154 -3.41 9.98 1.71
C GLU A 154 -2.12 9.97 2.56
N ALA A 155 -0.96 10.27 1.98
CA ALA A 155 0.26 10.50 2.75
C ALA A 155 0.06 11.63 3.76
N LYS A 156 -0.46 12.78 3.32
CA LYS A 156 -0.78 13.93 4.21
C LYS A 156 -1.85 13.59 5.26
N ARG A 157 -2.81 12.72 4.94
CA ARG A 157 -3.84 12.26 5.90
C ARG A 157 -3.22 11.38 6.98
N LEU A 158 -2.44 10.37 6.60
CA LEU A 158 -1.81 9.43 7.52
C LEU A 158 -0.79 10.13 8.43
N ASP A 159 -0.08 11.13 7.92
CA ASP A 159 0.86 11.95 8.69
C ASP A 159 0.20 12.72 9.85
N LYS A 160 -1.12 12.92 9.83
CA LYS A 160 -1.88 13.54 10.93
C LYS A 160 -2.26 12.55 12.03
N LEU A 161 -2.17 11.24 11.79
CA LEU A 161 -2.46 10.24 12.82
C LEU A 161 -1.37 10.27 13.88
N ASN A 162 -1.77 10.27 15.16
CA ASN A 162 -0.81 10.09 16.25
C ASN A 162 -0.36 8.62 16.32
N VAL A 163 0.78 8.38 16.97
CA VAL A 163 1.37 7.05 17.09
C VAL A 163 0.52 6.08 17.93
N GLU A 164 -0.27 6.57 18.89
CA GLU A 164 -1.14 5.71 19.70
C GLU A 164 -2.26 5.08 18.87
N ASP A 165 -2.86 5.87 17.97
CA ASP A 165 -3.88 5.37 17.05
C ASP A 165 -3.30 4.32 16.08
N LEU A 166 -2.06 4.50 15.63
CA LEU A 166 -1.36 3.51 14.81
C LEU A 166 -1.12 2.21 15.59
N ILE A 167 -0.66 2.32 16.84
CA ILE A 167 -0.47 1.18 17.75
C ILE A 167 -1.78 0.43 18.04
N ASP A 168 -2.91 1.15 18.08
CA ASP A 168 -4.26 0.57 18.21
C ASP A 168 -4.79 -0.07 16.91
N GLY A 169 -4.04 0.09 15.81
CA GLY A 169 -4.39 -0.36 14.46
C GLY A 169 -5.46 0.47 13.79
N LYS A 170 -5.62 1.74 14.16
CA LYS A 170 -6.58 2.68 13.58
C LYS A 170 -5.94 3.41 12.41
N VAL A 171 -6.13 2.87 11.21
CA VAL A 171 -5.72 3.51 9.95
C VAL A 171 -6.98 3.77 9.13
N VAL A 172 -7.13 4.99 8.66
CA VAL A 172 -8.28 5.40 7.85
C VAL A 172 -7.78 6.11 6.61
N PHE A 173 -8.18 5.58 5.45
CA PHE A 173 -7.97 6.23 4.17
C PHE A 173 -9.18 7.09 3.80
N GLY A 174 -8.97 8.13 3.00
CA GLY A 174 -10.05 8.84 2.34
C GLY A 174 -10.69 7.99 1.22
N PRO A 175 -11.75 8.50 0.59
CA PRO A 175 -12.42 7.78 -0.50
C PRO A 175 -11.43 7.50 -1.63
N ALA A 176 -11.62 6.35 -2.29
CA ALA A 176 -10.97 6.08 -3.57
C ALA A 176 -11.46 7.08 -4.63
N PRO A 177 -10.65 7.33 -5.69
CA PRO A 177 -11.07 8.23 -6.76
C PRO A 177 -12.40 7.81 -7.39
N ASP A 178 -13.27 8.78 -7.65
CA ASP A 178 -14.57 8.61 -8.32
C ASP A 178 -14.76 9.72 -9.36
N VAL A 179 -15.71 9.56 -10.28
CA VAL A 179 -16.04 10.53 -11.34
C VAL A 179 -16.48 11.90 -10.84
N ASN A 180 -16.71 12.06 -9.53
CA ASN A 180 -17.30 13.25 -8.93
C ASN A 180 -16.35 14.07 -8.02
N GLU A 181 -15.05 13.79 -7.95
CA GLU A 181 -14.14 14.73 -7.29
C GLU A 181 -13.91 15.92 -8.25
N PRO A 182 -14.44 17.14 -7.94
CA PRO A 182 -14.18 18.28 -8.77
C PRO A 182 -12.68 18.56 -8.75
N GLU A 183 -12.12 18.87 -9.92
CA GLU A 183 -10.85 19.58 -10.03
C GLU A 183 -10.92 20.73 -9.02
N THR A 184 -10.08 20.68 -7.99
CA THR A 184 -9.97 21.81 -7.08
C THR A 184 -9.36 22.92 -7.92
N GLU A 185 -10.21 23.82 -8.40
CA GLU A 185 -9.83 25.05 -9.07
C GLU A 185 -8.84 25.78 -8.15
N GLU A 186 -7.54 25.62 -8.40
CA GLU A 186 -6.52 26.49 -7.84
C GLU A 186 -6.68 27.87 -8.50
N GLY A 187 -7.47 28.70 -7.82
CA GLY A 187 -7.49 30.16 -7.82
C GLY A 187 -6.78 30.86 -8.99
N ASN A 188 -7.50 31.05 -10.08
CA ASN A 188 -7.32 32.23 -10.91
C ASN A 188 -7.98 33.42 -10.21
N ASN A 189 -7.26 34.07 -9.29
CA ASN A 189 -7.58 35.42 -8.87
C ASN A 189 -6.48 36.35 -9.40
N GLY A 190 -6.90 37.26 -10.26
CA GLY A 190 -6.06 38.29 -10.88
C GLY A 190 -5.73 39.47 -9.98
#